data_AF-A0A821ZIB3-F1
#
_entry.id   AF-A0A821ZIB3-F1
#
_cell.length_a   1.000
_cell.length_b   1.000
_cell.length_c   1.000
_cell.angle_alpha   90.00
_cell.angle_beta   90.00
_cell.angle_gamma   90.00
#
_symmetry.space_group_name_H-M   'P 1'
#
loop_
_entity.id
_entity.type
_entity.pdbx_description
1 polymer ?
#
loop_
_entity_poly.entity_id
_entity_poly.type
_entity_poly.pdbx_seq_one_letter_code
_entity_poly.pdbx_strand_id
1 'polypeptide(L)'
;MTNDDNARWLHSNTDLLSGCGVSYNVNYIGSVEILCSMKTLDFENRTRVARDSICLVCTAVGVLLKERRKPDPPSIEQLQIATEPNLTYSRTPVQLTINTDSLILKRSHDSQILYSHKMEGISFASAGEHV
;
A
#
# COMPACT_ATOMS: atom_id res chain seq x y z
N MET A 1 -27.35 20.83 -10.11
CA MET A 1 -27.00 19.90 -9.02
C MET A 1 -26.83 18.52 -9.65
N THR A 2 -25.64 18.24 -10.16
CA THR A 2 -25.31 16.94 -10.78
C THR A 2 -24.84 15.99 -9.69
N ASN A 3 -25.56 14.88 -9.60
CA ASN A 3 -25.41 13.80 -8.66
C ASN A 3 -24.15 12.99 -9.03
N ASP A 4 -23.02 13.24 -8.37
CA ASP A 4 -21.78 12.48 -8.55
C ASP A 4 -21.77 11.30 -7.55
N ASP A 5 -22.63 10.32 -7.83
CA ASP A 5 -22.93 9.17 -6.98
C ASP A 5 -22.09 7.94 -7.39
N ASN A 6 -20.75 8.06 -7.49
CA ASN A 6 -19.91 6.90 -7.84
C ASN A 6 -18.58 6.76 -7.08
N ALA A 7 -18.54 7.20 -5.81
CA ALA A 7 -17.43 6.92 -4.90
C ALA A 7 -17.93 6.35 -3.56
N ARG A 8 -18.77 5.30 -3.63
CA ARG A 8 -19.23 4.60 -2.42
C ARG A 8 -18.36 3.39 -2.13
N TRP A 9 -17.98 3.28 -0.87
CA TRP A 9 -17.37 2.10 -0.28
C TRP A 9 -18.18 0.83 -0.63
N LEU A 10 -17.50 -0.27 -0.98
CA LEU A 10 -18.12 -1.48 -1.55
C LEU A 10 -18.86 -2.35 -0.53
N HIS A 11 -18.64 -2.13 0.77
CA HIS A 11 -19.16 -2.97 1.84
C HIS A 11 -19.98 -2.15 2.84
N SER A 12 -20.78 -2.82 3.67
CA SER A 12 -21.45 -2.13 4.77
C SER A 12 -20.43 -1.84 5.88
N ASN A 13 -20.63 -0.79 6.66
CA ASN A 13 -19.77 -0.52 7.83
C ASN A 13 -19.76 -1.69 8.83
N THR A 14 -20.85 -2.46 8.87
CA THR A 14 -20.98 -3.67 9.70
C THR A 14 -20.00 -4.78 9.28
N ASP A 15 -19.64 -4.84 8.00
CA ASP A 15 -18.71 -5.86 7.46
C ASP A 15 -17.26 -5.57 7.86
N LEU A 16 -16.97 -4.34 8.27
CA LEU A 16 -15.65 -3.89 8.71
C LEU A 16 -15.44 -4.00 10.22
N LEU A 17 -16.47 -4.29 11.01
CA LEU A 17 -16.40 -4.31 12.47
C LEU A 17 -15.41 -5.34 13.00
N SER A 18 -14.83 -5.09 14.17
CA SER A 18 -13.97 -6.01 14.93
C SER A 18 -14.52 -7.44 14.97
N GLY A 19 -13.79 -8.39 14.38
CA GLY A 19 -14.17 -9.81 14.30
C GLY A 19 -14.88 -10.20 12.99
N CYS A 20 -15.45 -9.23 12.28
CA CYS A 20 -15.76 -9.30 10.87
C CYS A 20 -14.63 -8.64 10.07
N GLY A 21 -14.48 -8.96 8.79
CA GLY A 21 -13.43 -8.34 8.00
C GLY A 21 -13.60 -8.66 6.54
N VAL A 22 -13.37 -7.66 5.71
CA VAL A 22 -13.45 -7.83 4.27
C VAL A 22 -12.13 -8.38 3.76
N SER A 23 -12.18 -9.47 3.01
CA SER A 23 -10.98 -10.15 2.51
C SER A 23 -10.88 -10.08 1.00
N TYR A 24 -9.72 -9.67 0.51
CA TYR A 24 -9.40 -9.56 -0.91
C TYR A 24 -8.19 -10.41 -1.25
N ASN A 25 -8.24 -11.13 -2.37
CA ASN A 25 -7.07 -11.84 -2.88
C ASN A 25 -6.25 -10.90 -3.76
N VAL A 26 -5.02 -10.61 -3.35
CA VAL A 26 -4.10 -9.69 -4.02
C VAL A 26 -2.70 -10.28 -4.09
N ASN A 27 -1.85 -9.74 -4.95
CA ASN A 27 -0.43 -10.12 -4.99
C ASN A 27 0.39 -9.13 -4.18
N TYR A 28 1.08 -9.60 -3.15
CA TYR A 28 2.01 -8.78 -2.39
C TYR A 28 3.28 -8.56 -3.21
N ILE A 29 3.63 -7.30 -3.48
CA ILE A 29 4.79 -6.96 -4.31
C ILE A 29 6.04 -6.74 -3.44
N GLY A 30 5.91 -6.10 -2.28
CA GLY A 30 7.02 -5.81 -1.37
C GLY A 30 6.73 -4.59 -0.50
N SER A 31 7.73 -4.14 0.25
CA SER A 31 7.67 -2.93 1.06
C SER A 31 8.97 -2.13 0.96
N VAL A 32 8.88 -0.83 1.29
CA VAL A 32 10.03 0.07 1.40
C VAL A 32 9.89 0.80 2.72
N GLU A 33 11.02 0.97 3.40
CA GLU A 33 11.09 1.77 4.61
C GLU A 33 11.10 3.26 4.26
N ILE A 34 10.28 4.03 4.98
CA ILE A 34 10.24 5.48 4.88
C ILE A 34 10.90 6.03 6.14
N LEU A 35 12.03 6.71 5.97
CA LEU A 35 12.86 7.23 7.06
C LEU A 35 12.31 8.56 7.62
N CYS A 36 11.39 9.21 6.90
CA CYS A 36 10.67 10.39 7.35
C CYS A 36 9.30 10.04 7.97
N SER A 37 8.84 10.91 8.86
CA SER A 37 7.47 10.82 9.37
C SER A 37 6.49 11.26 8.29
N MET A 38 5.61 10.36 7.85
CA MET A 38 4.57 10.69 6.87
C MET A 38 3.67 11.84 7.36
N LYS A 39 3.56 12.03 8.68
CA LYS A 39 2.74 13.10 9.29
C LYS A 39 3.33 14.50 9.10
N THR A 40 4.66 14.62 8.97
CA THR A 40 5.33 15.92 8.81
C THR A 40 5.36 16.39 7.36
N LEU A 41 5.11 15.49 6.41
CA LEU A 41 5.02 15.81 4.99
C LEU A 41 3.67 16.44 4.67
N ASP A 42 3.70 17.42 3.77
CA ASP A 42 2.54 17.96 3.05
C ASP A 42 1.97 16.94 2.05
N PHE A 43 0.73 17.18 1.60
CA PHE A 43 -0.02 16.23 0.77
C PHE A 43 0.69 15.88 -0.54
N GLU A 44 1.34 16.87 -1.18
CA GLU A 44 2.11 16.64 -2.41
C GLU A 44 3.28 15.70 -2.13
N ASN A 45 4.06 15.96 -1.09
CA ASN A 45 5.18 15.11 -0.71
C ASN A 45 4.74 13.69 -0.30
N ARG A 46 3.62 13.52 0.40
CA ARG A 46 3.06 12.17 0.70
C ARG A 46 2.73 11.37 -0.56
N THR A 47 2.13 12.05 -1.53
CA THR A 47 1.77 11.43 -2.82
C THR A 47 3.02 11.05 -3.60
N ARG A 48 4.03 11.91 -3.62
CA ARG A 48 5.34 11.62 -4.25
C ARG A 48 6.05 10.45 -3.55
N VAL A 49 6.09 10.43 -2.22
CA VAL A 49 6.67 9.31 -1.44
C VAL A 49 5.99 7.99 -1.81
N ALA A 50 4.66 7.94 -1.78
CA ALA A 50 3.92 6.73 -2.11
C ALA A 50 4.20 6.28 -3.56
N ARG A 51 4.18 7.21 -4.51
CA ARG A 51 4.42 6.92 -5.93
C ARG A 51 5.83 6.38 -6.17
N ASP A 52 6.83 7.05 -5.63
CA ASP A 52 8.24 6.70 -5.83
C ASP A 52 8.57 5.38 -5.11
N SER A 53 8.00 5.14 -3.93
CA SER A 53 8.12 3.85 -3.21
C SER A 53 7.52 2.69 -4.00
N ILE A 54 6.32 2.87 -4.58
CA ILE A 54 5.70 1.86 -5.45
C ILE A 54 6.59 1.58 -6.66
N CYS A 55 7.11 2.63 -7.31
CA CYS A 55 7.97 2.47 -8.48
C CYS A 55 9.28 1.74 -8.14
N LEU A 56 9.88 2.04 -6.99
CA LEU A 56 11.10 1.41 -6.50
C LEU A 56 10.89 -0.08 -6.22
N VAL A 57 9.82 -0.46 -5.49
CA VAL A 57 9.48 -1.88 -5.26
C VAL A 57 9.19 -2.60 -6.58
N CYS A 58 8.35 -2.03 -7.45
CA CYS A 58 8.01 -2.68 -8.71
C CYS A 58 9.23 -2.87 -9.61
N THR A 59 10.13 -1.88 -9.67
CA THR A 59 11.39 -1.96 -10.42
C THR A 59 12.29 -3.07 -9.86
N ALA A 60 12.44 -3.14 -8.54
CA ALA A 60 13.27 -4.14 -7.89
C ALA A 60 12.74 -5.57 -8.06
N VAL A 61 11.41 -5.74 -8.12
CA VAL A 61 10.76 -7.02 -8.40
C VAL A 61 10.76 -7.36 -9.89
N GLY A 62 11.06 -6.41 -10.77
CA GLY A 62 11.01 -6.59 -12.23
C GLY A 62 9.58 -6.60 -12.80
N VAL A 63 8.65 -5.91 -12.13
CA VAL A 63 7.30 -5.64 -12.66
C VAL A 63 7.36 -4.36 -13.49
N LEU A 64 7.16 -4.48 -14.81
CA LEU A 64 7.11 -3.34 -15.71
C LEU A 64 5.83 -2.53 -15.47
N LEU A 65 5.97 -1.39 -14.81
CA LEU A 65 4.93 -0.36 -14.77
C LEU A 65 4.95 0.33 -16.14
N LYS A 66 3.90 0.12 -16.95
CA LYS A 66 3.91 0.44 -18.39
C LYS A 66 4.27 1.89 -18.77
N GLU A 67 4.17 2.86 -17.87
CA GLU A 67 4.48 4.27 -18.20
C GLU A 67 5.11 5.05 -17.03
N ARG A 68 5.69 4.36 -16.03
CA ARG A 68 6.26 5.05 -14.87
C ARG A 68 7.73 5.30 -15.07
N ARG A 69 8.10 6.59 -15.16
CA ARG A 69 9.51 7.03 -15.06
C ARG A 69 10.05 6.52 -13.71
N LYS A 70 11.26 5.95 -13.73
CA LYS A 70 12.00 5.64 -12.51
C LYS A 70 12.08 6.92 -11.66
N PRO A 71 11.90 6.85 -10.34
CA PRO A 71 12.08 8.01 -9.49
C PRO A 71 13.52 8.51 -9.64
N ASP A 72 13.67 9.82 -9.79
CA ASP A 72 14.99 10.43 -9.89
C ASP A 72 15.74 10.22 -8.55
N PRO A 73 17.03 9.81 -8.57
CA PRO A 73 17.80 9.60 -7.34
C PRO A 73 17.76 10.76 -6.33
N PRO A 74 17.81 12.05 -6.73
CA PRO A 74 17.66 13.15 -5.76
C PRO A 74 16.29 13.19 -5.09
N SER A 75 15.23 12.67 -5.72
CA SER A 75 13.90 12.59 -5.09
C SER A 75 13.85 11.53 -3.99
N ILE A 76 14.56 10.40 -4.13
CA ILE A 76 14.63 9.36 -3.09
C ILE A 76 15.34 9.87 -1.82
N GLU A 77 16.46 10.58 -2.00
CA GLU A 77 17.22 11.16 -0.88
C GLU A 77 16.46 12.31 -0.21
N GLN A 78 15.83 13.19 -0.99
CA GLN A 78 15.04 14.31 -0.48
C GLN A 78 13.78 13.85 0.26
N LEU A 79 13.15 12.77 -0.19
CA LEU A 79 11.94 12.21 0.40
C LEU A 79 12.24 11.21 1.53
N GLN A 80 13.52 11.00 1.84
CA GLN A 80 14.01 10.08 2.88
C GLN A 80 13.43 8.66 2.73
N ILE A 81 13.40 8.16 1.50
CA ILE A 81 12.95 6.80 1.18
C ILE A 81 14.18 5.90 1.23
N ALA A 82 14.08 4.73 1.84
CA ALA A 82 15.18 3.77 1.85
C ALA A 82 15.54 3.34 0.42
N THR A 83 16.83 3.27 0.13
CA THR A 83 17.34 2.92 -1.20
C THR A 83 17.06 1.46 -1.56
N GLU A 84 17.02 0.58 -0.57
CA GLU A 84 16.81 -0.85 -0.75
C GLU A 84 15.38 -1.25 -0.33
N PRO A 85 14.57 -1.81 -1.25
CA PRO A 85 13.25 -2.33 -0.91
C PRO A 85 13.36 -3.68 -0.22
N ASN A 86 12.45 -3.93 0.71
CA ASN A 86 12.25 -5.25 1.27
C ASN A 86 11.35 -6.09 0.34
N LEU A 87 11.95 -7.10 -0.28
CA LEU A 87 11.28 -8.01 -1.21
C LEU A 87 10.91 -9.36 -0.57
N THR A 88 10.94 -9.45 0.76
CA THR A 88 10.52 -10.66 1.48
C THR A 88 9.06 -10.97 1.15
N TYR A 89 8.77 -12.20 0.71
CA TYR A 89 7.45 -12.61 0.23
C TYR A 89 6.93 -11.86 -1.01
N SER A 90 7.79 -11.16 -1.75
CA SER A 90 7.40 -10.54 -3.03
C SER A 90 6.81 -11.55 -4.02
N ARG A 91 5.87 -11.09 -4.85
CA ARG A 91 5.10 -11.90 -5.82
C ARG A 91 4.29 -13.05 -5.19
N THR A 92 4.05 -13.00 -3.87
CA THR A 92 3.27 -14.02 -3.19
C THR A 92 1.78 -13.66 -3.24
N PRO A 93 0.89 -14.61 -3.64
CA PRO A 93 -0.55 -14.40 -3.52
C PRO A 93 -0.93 -14.39 -2.03
N VAL A 94 -1.63 -13.33 -1.64
CA VAL A 94 -2.07 -13.10 -0.27
C VAL A 94 -3.56 -12.78 -0.22
N GLN A 95 -4.18 -13.16 0.88
CA GLN A 95 -5.47 -12.67 1.32
C GLN A 95 -5.24 -11.46 2.23
N LEU A 96 -5.65 -10.29 1.77
CA LEU A 96 -5.67 -9.04 2.50
C LEU A 96 -7.02 -8.92 3.22
N THR A 97 -7.01 -9.02 4.55
CA THR A 97 -8.20 -8.79 5.39
C THR A 97 -8.14 -7.39 6.00
N ILE A 98 -9.22 -6.63 5.84
CA ILE A 98 -9.37 -5.26 6.33
C ILE A 98 -10.53 -5.23 7.32
N ASN A 99 -10.26 -4.76 8.54
CA ASN A 99 -11.27 -4.49 9.58
C ASN A 99 -10.92 -3.20 10.34
N THR A 100 -11.78 -2.75 11.24
CA THR A 100 -11.60 -1.50 11.98
C THR A 100 -10.39 -1.49 12.91
N ASP A 101 -9.90 -2.66 13.35
CA ASP A 101 -8.75 -2.76 14.26
C ASP A 101 -7.43 -2.92 13.52
N SER A 102 -7.44 -3.61 12.38
CA SER A 102 -6.24 -4.13 11.75
C SER A 102 -6.39 -4.41 10.26
N LEU A 103 -5.24 -4.38 9.59
CA LEU A 103 -5.02 -4.81 8.23
C LEU A 103 -4.06 -6.00 8.28
N ILE A 104 -4.53 -7.16 7.83
CA ILE A 104 -3.83 -8.43 7.96
C ILE A 104 -3.55 -9.00 6.57
N LEU A 105 -2.31 -9.39 6.31
CA LEU A 105 -1.91 -10.11 5.11
C LEU A 105 -1.67 -11.57 5.48
N LYS A 106 -2.45 -12.48 4.90
CA LYS A 106 -2.26 -13.92 5.02
C LYS A 106 -1.82 -14.50 3.70
N ARG A 107 -0.87 -15.44 3.71
CA ARG A 107 -0.50 -16.16 2.49
C ARG A 107 -1.64 -17.09 2.07
N SER A 108 -2.00 -17.08 0.79
CA SER A 108 -3.18 -17.81 0.30
C SER A 108 -3.04 -19.34 0.37
N HIS A 109 -1.82 -19.88 0.34
CA HIS A 109 -1.58 -21.33 0.31
C HIS A 109 -1.73 -22.00 1.68
N ASP A 110 -1.17 -21.41 2.73
CA ASP A 110 -1.06 -21.99 4.08
C ASP A 110 -1.79 -21.16 5.15
N SER A 111 -2.46 -20.06 4.76
CA SER A 111 -3.12 -19.11 5.66
C SER A 111 -2.19 -18.51 6.74
N GLN A 112 -0.87 -18.58 6.55
CA GLN A 112 0.09 -18.00 7.48
C GLN A 112 -0.02 -16.47 7.47
N ILE A 113 -0.11 -15.85 8.66
CA ILE A 113 -0.08 -14.39 8.79
C ILE A 113 1.34 -13.92 8.47
N LEU A 114 1.48 -13.13 7.40
CA LEU A 114 2.74 -12.52 6.99
C LEU A 114 2.94 -11.18 7.69
N TYR A 115 1.89 -10.35 7.71
CA TYR A 115 1.91 -9.03 8.32
C TYR A 115 0.58 -8.74 8.99
N SER A 116 0.64 -8.03 10.11
CA SER A 116 -0.52 -7.56 10.86
C SER A 116 -0.25 -6.14 11.32
N HIS A 117 -0.91 -5.18 10.67
CA HIS A 117 -0.79 -3.77 10.98
C HIS A 117 -2.05 -3.31 11.71
N LYS A 118 -1.92 -2.65 12.85
CA LYS A 118 -3.08 -2.01 13.49
C LYS A 118 -3.52 -0.80 12.68
N MET A 119 -4.83 -0.58 12.57
CA MET A 119 -5.37 0.57 11.84
C MET A 119 -4.89 1.91 12.40
N GLU A 120 -4.70 2.03 13.72
CA GLU A 120 -4.11 3.21 14.38
C GLU A 120 -2.69 3.56 13.87
N GLY A 121 -1.96 2.56 13.37
CA GLY A 121 -0.61 2.70 12.85
C GLY A 121 -0.55 3.06 11.36
N ILE A 122 -1.67 3.01 10.64
CA ILE A 122 -1.73 3.37 9.23
C ILE A 122 -1.85 4.89 9.09
N SER A 123 -0.79 5.54 8.62
CA SER A 123 -0.73 7.01 8.53
C SER A 123 -1.21 7.59 7.20
N PHE A 124 -1.15 6.80 6.13
CA PHE A 124 -1.47 7.25 4.79
C PHE A 124 -1.81 6.03 3.92
N ALA A 125 -2.80 6.18 3.05
CA ALA A 125 -3.13 5.22 2.01
C ALA A 125 -3.44 5.99 0.74
N SER A 126 -2.91 5.51 -0.38
CA SER A 126 -3.12 6.10 -1.69
C SER A 126 -3.43 4.97 -2.65
N ALA A 127 -4.54 5.11 -3.38
CA ALA A 127 -4.73 4.33 -4.59
C ALA A 127 -3.66 4.80 -5.58
N GLY A 128 -2.91 3.87 -6.17
CA GLY A 128 -2.06 4.24 -7.30
C GLY A 128 -2.92 4.88 -8.38
N GLU A 129 -2.39 5.88 -9.07
CA GLU A 129 -3.10 6.44 -10.24
C GLU A 129 -3.36 5.31 -11.23
N HIS A 130 -4.63 5.23 -11.68
CA HIS A 130 -5.11 4.27 -12.67
C HIS A 130 -4.18 4.30 -13.88
N VAL A 131 -3.66 3.13 -14.25
CA VAL A 131 -3.11 2.86 -15.57
C VAL A 131 -4.23 2.60 -16.55
#